data_AF-A0A0K6FVA5-F1
#
_entry.id   AF-A0A0K6FVA5-F1
#
_cell.length_a   1.000
_cell.length_b   1.000
_cell.length_c   1.000
_cell.angle_alpha   90.00
_cell.angle_beta   90.00
_cell.angle_gamma   90.00
#
_symmetry.space_group_name_H-M   'P 1'
#
loop_
_entity.id
_entity.type
_entity.pdbx_description
1 polymer ?
#
loop_
_entity_poly.entity_id
_entity_poly.type
_entity_poly.pdbx_seq_one_letter_code
_entity_poly.pdbx_strand_id
1 'polypeptide(L)'
;MSRSVAAEAIPAKVLDNAADSAVLFKLSGFSIALAVVPISSYFLSMKYLWGGNSTYAALTAIVSANIVLIAYILLSISDDRASRDSAPESKKNI
;
A
#
# COMPACT_ATOMS: atom_id res chain seq x y z
N MET A 1 28.57 -18.88 -28.37
CA MET A 1 28.17 -18.84 -26.95
C MET A 1 26.95 -17.93 -26.80
N SER A 2 25.73 -18.43 -27.04
CA SER A 2 24.53 -17.57 -27.07
C SER A 2 23.27 -18.26 -26.52
N ARG A 3 23.39 -19.40 -25.83
CA ARG A 3 22.23 -20.21 -25.40
C ARG A 3 21.89 -20.12 -23.90
N SER A 4 22.64 -19.36 -23.09
CA SER A 4 22.37 -19.24 -21.64
C SER A 4 21.57 -18.00 -21.23
N VAL A 5 21.46 -16.96 -22.07
CA VAL A 5 20.79 -15.70 -21.70
C VAL A 5 19.26 -15.86 -21.57
N ALA A 6 18.66 -16.82 -22.28
CA ALA A 6 17.21 -17.03 -22.26
C ALA A 6 16.70 -17.75 -21.00
N ALA A 7 17.53 -18.55 -20.33
CA ALA A 7 17.12 -19.29 -19.12
C ALA A 7 17.12 -18.42 -17.85
N GLU A 8 17.93 -17.36 -17.82
CA GLU A 8 18.09 -16.47 -16.65
C GLU A 8 17.14 -15.25 -16.68
N ALA A 9 16.58 -14.90 -17.85
CA ALA A 9 15.64 -13.78 -17.99
C ALA A 9 14.19 -14.10 -17.55
N ILE A 10 13.82 -15.39 -17.52
CA ILE A 10 12.49 -15.85 -17.09
C ILE A 10 12.25 -15.64 -15.58
N PRO A 11 13.17 -15.99 -14.65
CA PRO A 11 12.94 -15.76 -13.23
C PRO A 11 12.87 -14.27 -12.87
N ALA A 12 13.68 -13.40 -13.49
CA ALA A 12 13.64 -11.96 -13.25
C ALA A 12 12.28 -11.34 -13.64
N LYS A 13 11.77 -11.68 -14.84
CA LYS A 13 10.51 -11.14 -15.36
C LYS A 13 9.28 -11.63 -14.59
N VAL A 14 9.34 -12.84 -14.04
CA VAL A 14 8.28 -13.38 -13.15
C VAL A 14 8.31 -12.69 -11.79
N LEU A 15 9.50 -12.37 -11.26
CA LEU A 15 9.64 -11.65 -9.99
C LEU A 15 9.16 -10.20 -10.10
N ASP A 16 9.49 -9.50 -11.19
CA ASP A 16 9.01 -8.13 -11.46
C ASP A 16 7.48 -8.08 -11.56
N ASN A 17 6.87 -9.00 -12.32
CA ASN A 17 5.42 -9.09 -12.43
C ASN A 17 4.73 -9.37 -11.09
N ALA A 18 5.37 -10.17 -10.22
CA ALA A 18 4.84 -10.46 -8.89
C ALA A 18 4.92 -9.23 -7.97
N ALA A 19 6.02 -8.47 -8.02
CA ALA A 19 6.17 -7.22 -7.29
C ALA A 19 5.14 -6.17 -7.75
N ASP A 20 4.98 -5.97 -9.06
CA ASP A 20 4.00 -5.05 -9.64
C ASP A 20 2.56 -5.41 -9.23
N SER A 21 2.21 -6.70 -9.29
CA SER A 21 0.88 -7.17 -8.89
C SER A 21 0.60 -6.92 -7.40
N ALA A 22 1.60 -7.09 -6.55
CA ALA A 22 1.48 -6.83 -5.11
C ALA A 22 1.26 -5.34 -4.81
N VAL A 23 1.98 -4.45 -5.51
CA VAL A 23 1.81 -2.99 -5.38
C VAL A 23 0.41 -2.57 -5.82
N LEU A 24 -0.06 -3.05 -6.97
CA LEU A 24 -1.41 -2.76 -7.48
C LEU A 24 -2.50 -3.20 -6.51
N PHE A 25 -2.34 -4.38 -5.88
CA PHE A 25 -3.30 -4.87 -4.89
C PHE A 25 -3.35 -3.97 -3.65
N LYS A 26 -2.19 -3.56 -3.11
CA LYS A 26 -2.11 -2.64 -1.97
C LYS A 26 -2.71 -1.28 -2.29
N LEU A 27 -2.35 -0.69 -3.43
CA LEU A 27 -2.91 0.59 -3.88
C LEU A 27 -4.43 0.54 -4.01
N SER A 28 -4.95 -0.53 -4.62
CA SER A 28 -6.40 -0.74 -4.76
C SER A 28 -7.07 -0.86 -3.39
N GLY A 29 -6.47 -1.63 -2.48
CA GLY A 29 -6.93 -1.76 -1.10
C GLY A 29 -6.96 -0.42 -0.35
N PHE A 30 -5.92 0.40 -0.47
CA PHE A 30 -5.89 1.74 0.12
C PHE A 30 -6.87 2.71 -0.51
N SER A 31 -7.09 2.63 -1.82
CA SER A 31 -8.07 3.45 -2.50
C SER A 31 -9.49 3.15 -1.99
N ILE A 32 -9.83 1.87 -1.82
CA ILE A 32 -11.09 1.45 -1.20
C ILE A 32 -11.14 1.90 0.27
N ALA A 33 -10.06 1.73 1.03
CA ALA A 33 -10.00 2.14 2.43
C ALA A 33 -10.21 3.66 2.60
N LEU A 34 -9.61 4.48 1.73
CA LEU A 34 -9.78 5.93 1.74
C LEU A 34 -11.22 6.37 1.47
N ALA A 35 -12.00 5.59 0.72
CA ALA A 35 -13.43 5.83 0.59
C ALA A 35 -14.19 5.30 1.81
N VAL A 36 -14.03 4.02 2.14
CA VAL A 36 -14.88 3.32 3.10
C VAL A 36 -14.63 3.80 4.53
N VAL A 37 -13.37 3.96 4.97
CA VAL A 37 -13.05 4.27 6.37
C VAL A 37 -13.56 5.67 6.76
N PRO A 38 -13.30 6.77 6.02
CA PRO A 38 -13.79 8.08 6.42
C PRO A 38 -15.30 8.22 6.33
N ILE A 39 -15.92 7.60 5.31
CA ILE A 39 -17.39 7.59 5.17
C ILE A 39 -18.02 6.83 6.33
N SER A 40 -17.49 5.65 6.66
CA SER A 40 -17.99 4.87 7.80
C SER A 40 -17.78 5.61 9.12
N SER A 41 -16.61 6.22 9.31
CA SER A 41 -16.28 7.05 10.48
C SER A 41 -17.26 8.22 10.63
N TYR A 42 -17.64 8.88 9.53
CA TYR A 42 -18.66 9.94 9.56
C TYR A 42 -20.00 9.44 10.11
N PHE A 43 -20.59 8.44 9.47
CA PHE A 43 -21.95 7.99 9.84
C PHE A 43 -21.96 7.33 11.22
N LEU A 44 -20.92 6.60 11.57
CA LEU A 44 -20.81 5.94 12.87
C LEU A 44 -20.63 6.97 13.99
N SER A 45 -19.74 7.95 13.81
CA SER A 45 -19.53 9.01 14.80
C SER A 45 -20.74 9.93 14.93
N MET A 46 -21.42 10.25 13.82
CA MET A 46 -22.66 11.04 13.84
C MET A 46 -23.72 10.38 14.71
N LYS A 47 -23.91 9.06 14.60
CA LYS A 47 -24.96 8.34 15.32
C LYS A 47 -24.60 8.00 16.77
N TYR A 48 -23.35 7.62 17.03
CA TYR A 48 -22.96 7.05 18.34
C TYR A 48 -22.10 7.97 19.22
N LEU A 49 -21.33 8.90 18.63
CA LEU A 49 -20.42 9.77 19.39
C LEU A 49 -20.99 11.17 19.58
N TRP A 50 -21.66 11.71 18.56
CA TRP A 50 -21.99 13.14 18.50
C TRP A 50 -23.49 13.44 18.46
N GLY A 51 -24.35 12.45 18.64
CA GLY A 51 -25.80 12.64 18.80
C GLY A 51 -26.48 13.35 17.62
N GLY A 52 -25.97 13.15 16.40
CA GLY A 52 -26.49 13.77 15.18
C GLY A 52 -25.76 15.04 14.74
N ASN A 53 -24.75 15.52 15.49
CA ASN A 53 -23.99 16.71 15.08
C ASN A 53 -23.04 16.40 13.90
N SER A 54 -23.42 16.89 12.72
CA SER A 54 -22.70 16.66 11.47
C SER A 54 -21.32 17.34 11.42
N THR A 55 -21.10 18.44 12.13
CA THR A 55 -19.82 19.16 12.14
C THR A 55 -18.74 18.34 12.83
N TYR A 56 -19.02 17.80 14.03
CA TYR A 56 -18.06 16.96 14.75
C TYR A 56 -17.83 15.60 14.06
N ALA A 57 -18.87 15.05 13.43
CA ALA A 57 -18.75 13.85 12.62
C ALA A 57 -17.85 14.08 11.39
N ALA A 58 -17.99 15.23 10.71
CA ALA A 58 -17.13 15.60 9.58
C ALA A 58 -15.67 15.77 10.01
N LEU A 59 -15.41 16.40 11.16
CA LEU A 59 -14.05 16.48 11.71
C LEU A 59 -13.45 15.10 11.98
N THR A 60 -14.25 14.19 12.54
CA THR A 60 -13.83 12.80 12.80
C THR A 60 -13.49 12.07 11.49
N ALA A 61 -14.28 12.29 10.44
CA ALA A 61 -14.01 11.73 9.11
C ALA A 61 -12.69 12.26 8.51
N ILE A 62 -12.47 13.58 8.58
CA ILE A 62 -11.22 14.22 8.10
C ILE A 62 -10.00 13.65 8.85
N VAL A 63 -10.09 13.52 10.17
CA VAL A 63 -9.01 12.92 10.97
C VAL A 63 -8.78 11.47 10.54
N SER A 64 -9.84 10.67 10.37
CA SER A 64 -9.70 9.28 9.94
C SER A 64 -9.09 9.12 8.55
N ALA A 65 -9.38 10.02 7.59
CA ALA A 65 -8.74 10.02 6.27
C ALA A 65 -7.22 10.25 6.36
N ASN A 66 -6.79 11.18 7.22
CA ASN A 66 -5.37 11.43 7.45
C ASN A 66 -4.68 10.22 8.11
N ILE A 67 -5.37 9.52 9.02
CA ILE A 67 -4.86 8.28 9.61
C ILE A 67 -4.63 7.22 8.53
N VAL A 68 -5.58 7.03 7.60
CA VAL A 68 -5.42 6.09 6.47
C VAL A 68 -4.24 6.48 5.59
N LEU A 69 -4.07 7.77 5.30
CA LEU A 69 -2.93 8.25 4.52
C LEU A 69 -1.59 7.97 5.21
N ILE A 70 -1.50 8.20 6.52
CA ILE A 70 -0.28 7.89 7.29
C ILE A 70 -0.02 6.38 7.27
N ALA A 71 -1.06 5.55 7.46
CA ALA A 71 -0.93 4.10 7.40
C ALA A 71 -0.42 3.62 6.02
N TYR A 72 -0.89 4.24 4.93
CA TYR A 72 -0.37 3.98 3.58
C TYR A 72 1.12 4.29 3.49
N ILE A 73 1.54 5.49 3.92
CA ILE A 73 2.94 5.89 3.88
C ILE A 73 3.83 4.92 4.66
N LEU A 74 3.42 4.53 5.87
CA LEU A 74 4.17 3.58 6.69
C LEU A 74 4.28 2.20 6.03
N LEU A 75 3.19 1.69 5.44
CA LEU A 75 3.22 0.41 4.73
C LEU A 75 4.13 0.48 3.50
N SER A 76 4.04 1.56 2.71
CA SER A 76 4.89 1.75 1.52
C SER A 76 6.37 1.81 1.90
N ILE A 77 6.73 2.53 2.97
CA ILE A 77 8.12 2.56 3.45
C ILE A 77 8.58 1.16 3.89
N SER A 78 7.71 0.38 4.54
CA SER A 78 8.05 -1.00 4.93
C SER A 78 8.27 -1.90 3.72
N ASP A 79 7.48 -1.72 2.66
CA ASP A 79 7.58 -2.48 1.41
C ASP A 79 8.84 -2.13 0.62
N ASP A 80 9.19 -0.84 0.59
CA ASP A 80 10.43 -0.34 -0.02
C ASP A 80 11.66 -0.93 0.67
N ARG A 81 11.63 -1.10 2.00
CA ARG A 81 12.72 -1.74 2.76
C ARG A 81 12.83 -3.24 2.42
N ALA A 82 11.72 -3.96 2.45
CA ALA A 82 11.70 -5.40 2.15
C ALA A 82 12.22 -5.70 0.73
N SER A 83 11.91 -4.84 -0.23
CA SER A 83 12.39 -4.96 -1.61
C SER A 83 13.91 -4.74 -1.75
N ARG A 84 14.50 -3.89 -0.91
CA ARG A 84 15.95 -3.60 -0.92
C ARG A 84 16.78 -4.71 -0.27
N ASP A 85 16.28 -5.33 0.79
CA ASP A 85 16.97 -6.45 1.47
C ASP A 85 16.91 -7.76 0.68
N SER A 86 15.97 -7.87 -0.27
CA SER A 86 15.79 -9.07 -1.11
C SER A 86 16.60 -9.05 -2.41
N ALA A 87 17.36 -7.99 -2.69
CA ALA A 87 18.22 -7.92 -3.87
C ALA A 87 19.51 -8.73 -3.61
N PRO A 88 19.73 -9.88 -4.28
CA PRO A 88 20.97 -10.63 -4.13
C PRO A 88 22.14 -9.79 -4.64
N GLU A 89 23.11 -9.56 -3.77
CA GLU A 89 24.43 -9.03 -4.06
C GLU A 89 25.14 -9.95 -5.07
N SER A 90 24.85 -9.78 -6.36
CA SER A 90 25.58 -10.47 -7.43
C SER A 90 26.32 -9.46 -8.28
N LYS A 91 27.64 -9.59 -8.19
CA LYS A 91 28.69 -9.04 -9.07
C LYS A 91 29.22 -7.65 -8.73
N LYS A 92 29.90 -7.55 -7.59
CA LYS A 92 31.17 -6.81 -7.54
C LYS A 92 32.24 -7.66 -6.86
N ASN A 93 32.70 -8.70 -7.54
CA ASN A 93 33.97 -9.36 -7.25
C ASN A 93 34.61 -9.85 -8.56
N ILE A 94 35.85 -9.36 -8.77
CA ILE A 94 36.87 -9.69 -9.78
C ILE A 94 36.77 -8.90 -11.09
#